data_AF-A0A6C0AVK6-F1
#
_entry.id   AF-A0A6C0AVK6-F1
#
_cell.length_a   1.000
_cell.length_b   1.000
_cell.length_c   1.000
_cell.angle_alpha   90.00
_cell.angle_beta   90.00
_cell.angle_gamma   90.00
#
_symmetry.space_group_name_H-M   'P 1'
#
loop_
_entity.id
_entity.type
_entity.pdbx_description
1 polymer ?
#
loop_
_entity_poly.entity_id
_entity_poly.type
_entity_poly.pdbx_seq_one_letter_code
_entity_poly.pdbx_strand_id
1 'polypeptide(L)'
;MKLFILLSIGLVLLTSVTPEYCVCTTVECPIQGENSLVMGDGNANMSYIYNQHGDYLVVVSAKGTITPESLDNGSETTTCTQKYSRMLDDDGVQDCDAGHILANRLGGYGNHPLNIFPQDPSTNRGIYSQMEGRIYDCMHEANEGYLSWEFIYANSTSTKPINVIYSAEFDTGCEPMKETFPN
;
A
#
# COMPACT_ATOMS: atom_id res chain seq x y z
N MET A 1 -35.67 13.55 58.27
CA MET A 1 -34.91 12.44 57.65
C MET A 1 -34.50 12.90 56.25
N LYS A 2 -33.25 13.37 56.07
CA LYS A 2 -32.74 13.85 54.77
C LYS A 2 -32.04 12.69 54.08
N LEU A 3 -32.58 12.23 52.96
CA LEU A 3 -32.02 11.16 52.14
C LEU A 3 -31.02 11.78 51.16
N PHE A 4 -29.73 11.47 51.32
CA PHE A 4 -28.69 11.84 50.38
C PHE A 4 -28.57 10.75 49.32
N ILE A 5 -28.85 11.09 48.05
CA ILE A 5 -28.58 10.22 46.90
C ILE A 5 -27.18 10.56 46.40
N LEU A 6 -26.24 9.63 46.60
CA LEU A 6 -24.90 9.69 46.00
C LEU A 6 -25.00 9.16 44.57
N LEU A 7 -24.88 10.06 43.59
CA LEU A 7 -24.78 9.70 42.18
C LEU A 7 -23.30 9.42 41.87
N SER A 8 -22.90 8.16 41.86
CA SER A 8 -21.57 7.73 41.44
C SER A 8 -21.48 7.78 39.91
N ILE A 9 -20.80 8.80 39.40
CA ILE A 9 -20.44 8.91 37.98
C ILE A 9 -19.31 7.91 37.72
N GLY A 10 -19.64 6.79 37.07
CA GLY A 10 -18.66 5.82 36.60
C GLY A 10 -17.83 6.46 35.48
N LEU A 11 -16.53 6.65 35.74
CA LEU A 11 -15.56 7.04 34.72
C LEU A 11 -15.37 5.86 33.77
N VAL A 12 -16.02 5.90 32.61
CA VAL A 12 -15.76 4.94 31.53
C VAL A 12 -14.41 5.31 30.92
N LEU A 13 -13.37 4.59 31.32
CA LEU A 13 -12.07 4.59 30.64
C LEU A 13 -12.31 3.98 29.25
N LEU A 14 -12.45 4.84 28.25
CA LEU A 14 -12.34 4.44 26.84
C LEU A 14 -10.88 4.07 26.59
N THR A 15 -10.53 2.81 26.80
CA THR A 15 -9.28 2.26 26.29
C THR A 15 -9.42 2.15 24.78
N SER A 16 -8.78 3.06 24.04
CA SER A 16 -8.58 2.88 22.62
C SER A 16 -7.69 1.64 22.45
N VAL A 17 -8.29 0.50 22.10
CA VAL A 17 -7.55 -0.68 21.68
C VAL A 17 -6.96 -0.32 20.32
N THR A 18 -5.70 0.12 20.29
CA THR A 18 -4.95 0.26 19.05
C THR A 18 -4.74 -1.16 18.54
N PRO A 19 -5.30 -1.53 17.38
CA PRO A 19 -5.19 -2.91 16.95
C PRO A 19 -3.73 -3.23 16.61
N GLU A 20 -3.29 -4.42 16.97
CA GLU A 20 -1.91 -4.90 16.96
C GLU A 20 -1.35 -5.17 15.54
N TYR A 21 -2.01 -4.67 14.48
CA TYR A 21 -1.72 -5.05 13.08
C TYR A 21 -0.50 -4.36 12.47
N CYS A 22 0.08 -3.33 13.10
CA CYS A 22 1.21 -2.64 12.50
C CYS A 22 2.54 -2.94 13.19
N VAL A 23 3.25 -3.91 12.61
CA VAL A 23 4.58 -4.33 13.05
C VAL A 23 5.67 -3.28 12.82
N CYS A 24 5.40 -2.23 12.02
CA CYS A 24 6.34 -1.16 11.70
C CYS A 24 6.11 0.09 12.54
N THR A 25 6.69 0.08 13.74
CA THR A 25 6.47 1.13 14.75
C THR A 25 7.26 2.42 14.54
N THR A 26 8.13 2.48 13.54
CA THR A 26 8.99 3.65 13.26
C THR A 26 8.47 4.54 12.13
N VAL A 27 7.41 4.12 11.45
CA VAL A 27 6.76 4.82 10.35
C VAL A 27 5.24 4.74 10.53
N GLU A 28 4.51 5.61 9.84
CA GLU A 28 3.05 5.59 9.90
C GLU A 28 2.49 4.30 9.31
N CYS A 29 1.50 3.79 10.02
CA CYS A 29 0.77 2.58 9.69
C CYS A 29 -0.49 2.93 8.91
N PRO A 30 -1.01 2.02 8.07
CA PRO A 30 -2.28 2.24 7.44
C PRO A 30 -3.41 2.45 8.46
N ILE A 31 -4.26 3.42 8.17
CA ILE A 31 -5.54 3.65 8.87
C ILE A 31 -6.70 3.33 7.93
N GLN A 32 -7.88 3.03 8.48
CA GLN A 32 -9.06 2.79 7.67
C GLN A 32 -9.45 4.04 6.86
N GLY A 33 -9.78 3.86 5.59
CA GLY A 33 -10.14 4.94 4.67
C GLY A 33 -8.93 5.52 3.95
N GLU A 34 -8.91 6.84 3.83
CA GLU A 34 -7.90 7.57 3.05
C GLU A 34 -6.56 7.67 3.79
N ASN A 35 -5.49 7.35 3.07
CA ASN A 35 -4.11 7.54 3.49
C ASN A 35 -3.35 8.26 2.37
N SER A 36 -2.26 8.93 2.69
CA SER A 36 -1.40 9.60 1.71
C SER A 36 0.07 9.41 2.05
N LEU A 37 0.92 9.31 1.03
CA LEU A 37 2.36 9.24 1.20
C LEU A 37 3.04 10.03 0.08
N VAL A 38 3.99 10.89 0.46
CA VAL A 38 4.88 11.56 -0.48
C VAL A 38 6.22 10.82 -0.47
N MET A 39 6.66 10.37 -1.64
CA MET A 39 7.89 9.60 -1.84
C MET A 39 8.72 10.20 -2.99
N GLY A 40 9.75 9.48 -3.47
CA GLY A 40 10.55 9.90 -4.61
C GLY A 40 11.21 11.27 -4.42
N ASP A 41 11.72 11.52 -3.21
CA ASP A 41 12.31 12.81 -2.80
C ASP A 41 11.36 14.02 -2.97
N GLY A 42 10.05 13.79 -2.77
CA GLY A 42 9.02 14.82 -2.89
C GLY A 42 8.27 14.82 -4.23
N ASN A 43 8.68 13.96 -5.17
CA ASN A 43 8.19 13.99 -6.55
C ASN A 43 7.22 12.85 -6.90
N ALA A 44 6.87 12.00 -5.92
CA ALA A 44 5.80 11.02 -6.04
C ALA A 44 4.73 11.31 -4.97
N ASN A 45 3.52 11.69 -5.39
CA ASN A 45 2.40 11.96 -4.49
C ASN A 45 1.36 10.86 -4.62
N MET A 46 1.21 10.05 -3.57
CA MET A 46 0.38 8.86 -3.56
C MET A 46 -0.77 9.00 -2.56
N SER A 47 -1.93 8.50 -2.95
CA SER A 47 -3.13 8.33 -2.12
C SER A 47 -3.58 6.88 -2.15
N TYR A 48 -4.01 6.38 -1.00
CA TYR A 48 -4.41 4.98 -0.82
C TYR A 48 -5.76 4.92 -0.10
N ILE A 49 -6.54 3.90 -0.43
CA ILE A 49 -7.75 3.54 0.32
C ILE A 49 -7.51 2.19 0.97
N TYR A 50 -7.68 2.14 2.28
CA TYR A 50 -7.59 0.93 3.08
C TYR A 50 -8.96 0.55 3.66
N ASN A 51 -9.31 -0.73 3.56
CA ASN A 51 -10.54 -1.28 4.15
C ASN A 51 -10.23 -2.37 5.17
N GLN A 52 -11.14 -2.54 6.12
CA GLN A 52 -11.08 -3.62 7.10
C GLN A 52 -11.50 -4.94 6.45
N HIS A 53 -10.58 -5.91 6.41
CA HIS A 53 -10.83 -7.30 6.04
C HIS A 53 -10.48 -8.21 7.22
N GLY A 54 -11.48 -8.87 7.80
CA GLY A 54 -11.30 -9.60 9.05
C GLY A 54 -10.73 -8.69 10.16
N ASP A 55 -9.57 -9.06 10.70
CA ASP A 55 -8.85 -8.29 11.73
C ASP A 55 -7.79 -7.32 11.17
N TYR A 56 -7.60 -7.28 9.85
CA TYR A 56 -6.56 -6.49 9.20
C TYR A 56 -7.09 -5.36 8.34
N LEU A 57 -6.30 -4.30 8.19
CA LEU A 57 -6.49 -3.30 7.16
C LEU A 57 -5.70 -3.70 5.92
N VAL A 58 -6.36 -3.66 4.76
CA VAL A 58 -5.75 -3.99 3.48
C VAL A 58 -5.97 -2.87 2.47
N VAL A 59 -5.00 -2.66 1.59
CA VAL A 59 -5.11 -1.69 0.51
C VAL A 59 -6.11 -2.22 -0.53
N VAL A 60 -7.12 -1.42 -0.87
CA VAL A 60 -8.10 -1.77 -1.91
C VAL A 60 -7.90 -0.96 -3.18
N SER A 61 -7.32 0.22 -3.08
CA SER A 61 -6.90 1.01 -4.23
C SER A 61 -5.76 1.96 -3.87
N ALA A 62 -4.92 2.27 -4.84
CA ALA A 62 -3.94 3.34 -4.75
C ALA A 62 -3.98 4.17 -6.03
N LYS A 63 -3.59 5.44 -5.94
CA LYS A 63 -3.38 6.30 -7.09
C LYS A 63 -2.34 7.35 -6.76
N GLY A 64 -1.68 7.87 -7.77
CA GLY A 64 -0.76 8.96 -7.55
C GLY A 64 -0.17 9.51 -8.82
N THR A 65 0.65 10.53 -8.62
CA THR A 65 1.36 11.22 -9.68
C THR A 65 2.84 11.13 -9.41
N ILE A 66 3.62 10.85 -10.45
CA ILE A 66 5.08 10.83 -10.42
C ILE A 66 5.63 11.78 -11.49
N THR A 67 6.80 12.36 -11.23
CA THR A 67 7.57 13.12 -12.22
C THR A 67 8.91 12.42 -12.50
N PRO A 68 9.67 12.82 -13.53
CA PRO A 68 11.00 12.25 -13.79
C PRO A 68 11.95 12.35 -12.58
N GLU A 69 11.80 13.39 -11.75
CA GLU A 69 12.60 13.60 -10.54
C GLU A 69 12.30 12.56 -9.43
N SER A 70 11.20 11.82 -9.53
CA SER A 70 10.91 10.72 -8.59
C SER A 70 11.76 9.48 -8.85
N LEU A 71 12.30 9.33 -10.07
CA LEU A 71 12.97 8.11 -10.50
C LEU A 71 14.22 7.83 -9.69
N ASP A 72 14.44 6.54 -9.38
CA ASP A 72 15.56 6.01 -8.60
C ASP A 72 15.75 6.64 -7.20
N ASN A 73 14.76 7.40 -6.70
CA ASN A 73 14.71 7.94 -5.35
C ASN A 73 13.89 7.07 -4.39
N GLY A 74 13.57 5.82 -4.75
CA GLY A 74 12.87 4.87 -3.88
C GLY A 74 13.79 4.21 -2.85
N SER A 75 13.25 3.21 -2.16
CA SER A 75 14.05 2.38 -1.25
C SER A 75 13.69 0.90 -1.36
N GLU A 76 14.67 0.07 -1.00
CA GLU A 76 14.44 -1.36 -0.79
C GLU A 76 13.47 -1.63 0.36
N THR A 77 12.93 -2.86 0.38
CA THR A 77 12.15 -3.34 1.51
C THR A 77 13.02 -3.55 2.74
N THR A 78 12.40 -3.53 3.93
CA THR A 78 13.07 -3.79 5.19
C THR A 78 12.57 -5.09 5.80
N THR A 79 13.28 -5.61 6.81
CA THR A 79 12.75 -6.72 7.63
C THR A 79 11.37 -6.41 8.21
N CYS A 80 11.06 -5.13 8.48
CA CYS A 80 9.76 -4.76 8.98
C CYS A 80 8.66 -4.92 7.94
N THR A 81 8.83 -4.31 6.76
CA THR A 81 7.82 -4.36 5.70
C THR A 81 7.67 -5.76 5.11
N GLN A 82 8.73 -6.57 5.13
CA GLN A 82 8.65 -8.01 4.84
C GLN A 82 7.80 -8.79 5.87
N LYS A 83 7.93 -8.47 7.17
CA LYS A 83 7.06 -9.05 8.21
C LYS A 83 5.61 -8.58 8.07
N TYR A 84 5.41 -7.30 7.76
CA TYR A 84 4.09 -6.73 7.48
C TYR A 84 3.41 -7.45 6.31
N SER A 85 4.13 -7.65 5.20
CA SER A 85 3.63 -8.39 4.05
C SER A 85 3.20 -9.82 4.42
N ARG A 86 4.09 -10.59 5.09
CA ARG A 86 3.79 -11.96 5.53
C ARG A 86 2.67 -12.07 6.55
N MET A 87 2.42 -11.03 7.35
CA MET A 87 1.30 -10.99 8.29
C MET A 87 -0.05 -10.93 7.54
N LEU A 88 -0.07 -10.29 6.37
CA LEU A 88 -1.25 -10.20 5.51
C LEU A 88 -1.38 -11.38 4.53
N ASP A 89 -0.41 -12.27 4.50
CA ASP A 89 -0.43 -13.44 3.63
C ASP A 89 -1.33 -14.53 4.22
N ASP A 90 -2.49 -14.75 3.60
CA ASP A 90 -3.54 -15.66 4.07
C ASP A 90 -3.69 -16.93 3.22
N ASP A 91 -2.81 -17.17 2.26
CA ASP A 91 -2.86 -18.38 1.41
C ASP A 91 -2.29 -19.64 2.10
N GLY A 92 -1.66 -19.46 3.27
CA GLY A 92 -1.07 -20.53 4.07
C GLY A 92 0.35 -20.94 3.68
N VAL A 93 0.98 -20.23 2.73
CA VAL A 93 2.35 -20.44 2.26
C VAL A 93 3.18 -19.20 2.59
N GLN A 94 4.27 -19.35 3.35
CA GLN A 94 5.12 -18.20 3.74
C GLN A 94 6.18 -17.88 2.67
N ASP A 95 5.75 -17.64 1.44
CA ASP A 95 6.66 -17.36 0.31
C ASP A 95 6.41 -16.03 -0.39
N CYS A 96 5.42 -15.23 0.03
CA CYS A 96 5.18 -13.92 -0.57
C CYS A 96 6.40 -12.98 -0.47
N ASP A 97 6.50 -12.11 -1.47
CA ASP A 97 7.32 -10.91 -1.42
C ASP A 97 6.57 -9.76 -0.73
N ALA A 98 7.33 -8.83 -0.18
CA ALA A 98 6.82 -7.49 0.11
C ALA A 98 6.78 -6.71 -1.21
N GLY A 99 5.67 -6.83 -1.93
CA GLY A 99 5.45 -6.18 -3.21
C GLY A 99 5.33 -4.67 -3.02
N HIS A 100 6.13 -3.92 -3.75
CA HIS A 100 5.98 -2.47 -3.85
C HIS A 100 4.71 -2.13 -4.63
N ILE A 101 3.88 -1.21 -4.12
CA ILE A 101 2.76 -0.65 -4.90
C ILE A 101 3.32 0.29 -5.96
N LEU A 102 4.04 1.35 -5.55
CA LEU A 102 4.93 2.10 -6.42
C LEU A 102 6.32 1.46 -6.37
N ALA A 103 6.86 1.01 -7.51
CA ALA A 103 8.21 0.45 -7.62
C ALA A 103 9.29 1.32 -7.00
N ASN A 104 10.33 0.67 -6.47
CA ASN A 104 11.55 1.33 -5.99
C ASN A 104 12.12 2.32 -7.04
N ARG A 105 12.31 1.85 -8.28
CA ARG A 105 12.87 2.70 -9.35
C ARG A 105 11.95 3.84 -9.80
N LEU A 106 10.66 3.77 -9.48
CA LEU A 106 9.69 4.85 -9.73
C LEU A 106 9.56 5.81 -8.53
N GLY A 107 10.44 5.71 -7.54
CA GLY A 107 10.44 6.56 -6.35
C GLY A 107 9.73 5.97 -5.14
N GLY A 108 9.27 4.72 -5.20
CA GLY A 108 8.54 4.08 -4.13
C GLY A 108 9.41 3.63 -2.95
N TYR A 109 8.98 3.99 -1.75
CA TYR A 109 9.67 3.63 -0.51
C TYR A 109 9.26 2.24 -0.03
N GLY A 110 10.21 1.31 -0.01
CA GLY A 110 10.01 -0.05 0.49
C GLY A 110 10.00 -0.18 2.01
N ASN A 111 10.39 0.86 2.75
CA ASN A 111 10.36 0.91 4.21
C ASN A 111 9.03 1.41 4.79
N HIS A 112 8.04 1.77 3.96
CA HIS A 112 6.72 2.22 4.40
C HIS A 112 5.64 1.14 4.13
N PRO A 113 4.88 0.68 5.16
CA PRO A 113 3.84 -0.32 4.96
C PRO A 113 2.69 0.15 4.06
N LEU A 114 2.47 1.47 3.95
CA LEU A 114 1.50 2.05 3.02
C LEU A 114 1.79 1.74 1.55
N ASN A 115 3.06 1.51 1.19
CA ASN A 115 3.48 1.23 -0.18
C ASN A 115 3.75 -0.27 -0.40
N ILE A 116 3.27 -1.14 0.49
CA ILE A 116 3.57 -2.58 0.48
C ILE A 116 2.30 -3.42 0.57
N PHE A 117 2.28 -4.53 -0.17
CA PHE A 117 1.24 -5.56 -0.10
C PHE A 117 1.85 -6.97 -0.28
N PRO A 118 1.17 -8.04 0.18
CA PRO A 118 1.59 -9.42 -0.09
C PRO A 118 1.45 -9.73 -1.58
N GLN A 119 2.58 -10.08 -2.20
CA GLN A 119 2.64 -10.35 -3.64
C GLN A 119 3.33 -11.67 -3.96
N ASP A 120 2.78 -12.41 -4.92
CA ASP A 120 3.38 -13.61 -5.48
C ASP A 120 4.77 -13.30 -6.08
N PRO A 121 5.84 -14.02 -5.68
CA PRO A 121 7.19 -13.72 -6.15
C PRO A 121 7.35 -13.81 -7.67
N SER A 122 6.62 -14.74 -8.31
CA SER A 122 6.67 -14.94 -9.76
C SER A 122 6.06 -13.78 -10.53
N THR A 123 4.96 -13.21 -10.02
CA THR A 123 4.34 -12.01 -10.58
C THR A 123 5.20 -10.79 -10.31
N ASN A 124 5.59 -10.57 -9.04
CA ASN A 124 6.38 -9.42 -8.58
C ASN A 124 7.66 -9.25 -9.41
N ARG A 125 8.47 -10.31 -9.48
CA ARG A 125 9.77 -10.29 -10.16
C ARG A 125 9.66 -10.52 -11.67
N GLY A 126 8.44 -10.81 -12.16
CA GLY A 126 8.17 -11.21 -13.54
C GLY A 126 7.44 -10.14 -14.33
N ILE A 127 6.18 -10.39 -14.65
CA ILE A 127 5.39 -9.51 -15.54
C ILE A 127 5.08 -8.15 -14.92
N TYR A 128 4.96 -8.07 -13.59
CA TYR A 128 4.72 -6.81 -12.88
C TYR A 128 5.90 -5.87 -13.05
N SER A 129 7.11 -6.35 -12.72
CA SER A 129 8.36 -5.60 -12.91
C SER A 129 8.62 -5.19 -14.37
N GLN A 130 8.17 -5.99 -15.35
CA GLN A 130 8.26 -5.61 -16.78
C GLN A 130 7.36 -4.42 -17.14
N MET A 131 6.16 -4.31 -16.55
CA MET A 131 5.33 -3.11 -16.71
C MET A 131 5.97 -1.91 -16.04
N GLU A 132 6.50 -2.07 -14.83
CA GLU A 132 7.20 -1.00 -14.11
C GLU A 132 8.43 -0.49 -14.87
N GLY A 133 9.19 -1.39 -15.52
CA GLY A 133 10.31 -1.01 -16.39
C GLY A 133 9.88 -0.16 -17.59
N ARG A 134 8.75 -0.49 -18.23
CA ARG A 134 8.21 0.34 -19.32
C ARG A 134 7.74 1.70 -18.83
N ILE A 135 7.11 1.77 -17.66
CA ILE A 135 6.70 3.05 -17.04
C ILE A 135 7.95 3.88 -16.75
N TYR A 136 9.00 3.27 -16.19
CA TYR A 136 10.27 3.92 -15.92
C TYR A 136 10.87 4.53 -17.20
N ASP A 137 10.90 3.77 -18.29
CA ASP A 137 11.41 4.25 -19.58
C ASP A 137 10.56 5.42 -20.11
N CYS A 138 9.23 5.32 -20.04
CA CYS A 138 8.32 6.39 -20.47
C CYS A 138 8.49 7.69 -19.68
N MET A 139 8.78 7.60 -18.38
CA MET A 139 9.03 8.77 -17.54
C MET A 139 10.31 9.54 -17.91
N HIS A 140 11.17 9.03 -18.81
CA HIS A 140 12.28 9.82 -19.34
C HIS A 140 11.84 10.85 -20.40
N GLU A 141 10.64 10.67 -20.97
CA GLU A 141 10.07 11.53 -21.99
C GLU A 141 8.85 12.32 -21.48
N ALA A 142 8.07 11.73 -20.57
CA ALA A 142 6.94 12.38 -19.90
C ALA A 142 7.41 13.46 -18.92
N ASN A 143 6.59 14.48 -18.68
CA ASN A 143 6.79 15.38 -17.53
C ASN A 143 6.04 14.89 -16.30
N GLU A 144 4.96 14.13 -16.50
CA GLU A 144 4.10 13.67 -15.44
C GLU A 144 3.43 12.33 -15.79
N GLY A 145 3.48 11.38 -14.87
CA GLY A 145 2.82 10.08 -14.97
C GLY A 145 1.73 9.94 -13.90
N TYR A 146 0.54 9.56 -14.31
CA TYR A 146 -0.60 9.26 -13.45
C TYR A 146 -0.76 7.75 -13.33
N LEU A 147 -0.58 7.22 -12.13
CA LEU A 147 -0.61 5.79 -11.86
C LEU A 147 -1.81 5.43 -10.98
N SER A 148 -2.40 4.26 -11.21
CA SER A 148 -3.50 3.76 -10.38
C SER A 148 -3.49 2.24 -10.25
N TRP A 149 -3.88 1.77 -9.06
CA TRP A 149 -3.98 0.37 -8.70
C TRP A 149 -5.35 0.07 -8.09
N GLU A 150 -5.92 -1.07 -8.49
CA GLU A 150 -7.09 -1.68 -7.84
C GLU A 150 -6.72 -3.10 -7.41
N PHE A 151 -6.96 -3.41 -6.13
CA PHE A 151 -6.62 -4.70 -5.54
C PHE A 151 -7.89 -5.54 -5.37
N ILE A 152 -7.95 -6.67 -6.07
CA ILE A 152 -9.12 -7.55 -6.08
C ILE A 152 -8.87 -8.69 -5.09
N TYR A 153 -9.75 -8.81 -4.10
CA TYR A 153 -9.71 -9.86 -3.08
C TYR A 153 -10.80 -10.90 -3.34
N ALA A 154 -10.55 -12.15 -2.92
CA ALA A 154 -11.52 -13.23 -3.08
C ALA A 154 -12.81 -13.00 -2.26
N ASN A 155 -12.70 -12.36 -1.09
CA ASN A 155 -13.81 -12.02 -0.19
C ASN A 155 -13.38 -10.95 0.83
N SER A 156 -14.31 -10.51 1.68
CA SER A 156 -14.10 -9.47 2.71
C SER A 156 -13.30 -9.91 3.94
N THR A 157 -12.80 -11.14 3.96
CA THR A 157 -11.87 -11.63 5.00
C THR A 157 -10.49 -11.93 4.44
N SER A 158 -10.32 -11.92 3.10
CA SER A 158 -9.03 -12.19 2.48
C SER A 158 -8.07 -11.02 2.62
N THR A 159 -6.81 -11.30 2.91
CA THR A 159 -5.78 -10.26 3.14
C THR A 159 -4.68 -10.21 2.10
N LYS A 160 -4.54 -11.26 1.28
CA LYS A 160 -3.81 -11.22 0.02
C LYS A 160 -4.78 -11.01 -1.15
N PRO A 161 -4.53 -10.04 -2.05
CA PRO A 161 -5.35 -9.89 -3.25
C PRO A 161 -5.07 -11.06 -4.21
N ILE A 162 -6.07 -11.46 -4.99
CA ILE A 162 -5.92 -12.48 -6.05
C ILE A 162 -5.54 -11.88 -7.40
N ASN A 163 -5.80 -10.58 -7.58
CA ASN A 163 -5.41 -9.84 -8.78
C ASN A 163 -5.14 -8.37 -8.42
N VAL A 164 -4.27 -7.73 -9.22
CA VAL A 164 -4.03 -6.29 -9.18
C VAL A 164 -4.22 -5.72 -10.57
N ILE A 165 -5.13 -4.75 -10.72
CA ILE A 165 -5.24 -3.96 -11.95
C ILE A 165 -4.33 -2.75 -11.78
N TYR A 166 -3.34 -2.60 -12.67
CA TYR A 166 -2.41 -1.48 -12.65
C TYR A 166 -2.54 -0.71 -13.96
N SER A 167 -2.69 0.61 -13.88
CA SER A 167 -2.74 1.52 -15.04
C SER A 167 -1.75 2.66 -14.90
N ALA A 168 -1.23 3.13 -16.03
CA ALA A 168 -0.35 4.27 -16.16
C ALA A 168 -0.79 5.14 -17.34
N GLU A 169 -0.96 6.43 -17.10
CA GLU A 169 -1.21 7.46 -18.10
C GLU A 169 -0.08 8.48 -18.05
N PHE A 170 0.31 9.03 -19.20
CA PHE A 170 1.41 9.98 -19.30
C PHE A 170 0.91 11.23 -20.00
N ASP A 171 1.42 12.40 -19.60
CA ASP A 171 1.11 13.66 -20.28
C ASP A 171 1.69 13.71 -21.70
N THR A 172 2.82 13.04 -21.92
CA THR A 172 3.48 12.89 -23.22
C THR A 172 4.40 11.65 -23.28
N GLY A 173 5.05 11.42 -24.42
CA GLY A 173 6.00 10.32 -24.63
C GLY A 173 5.34 8.99 -25.00
N CYS A 174 4.49 8.45 -24.11
CA CYS A 174 3.95 7.10 -24.24
C CYS A 174 2.41 7.04 -24.28
N GLU A 175 1.90 5.97 -24.91
CA GLU A 175 0.49 5.61 -24.82
C GLU A 175 0.14 5.06 -23.42
N PRO A 176 -1.11 5.22 -22.96
CA PRO A 176 -1.58 4.64 -21.72
C PRO A 176 -1.39 3.11 -21.65
N MET A 177 -1.01 2.62 -20.46
CA MET A 177 -0.82 1.20 -20.17
C MET A 177 -1.82 0.74 -19.13
N LYS A 178 -2.38 -0.46 -19.30
CA LYS A 178 -3.28 -1.09 -18.31
C LYS A 178 -3.20 -2.60 -18.40
N GLU A 179 -2.90 -3.24 -17.27
CA GLU A 179 -2.79 -4.70 -17.18
C GLU A 179 -3.40 -5.22 -15.87
N THR A 180 -3.84 -6.48 -15.91
CA THR A 180 -4.29 -7.23 -14.72
C THR A 180 -3.27 -8.30 -14.41
N PHE A 181 -2.72 -8.25 -13.20
CA PHE A 181 -1.69 -9.15 -12.72
C PHE A 181 -2.30 -10.17 -11.75
N PRO A 182 -2.07 -11.47 -11.93
CA PRO A 182 -2.46 -12.49 -10.96
C PRO A 182 -1.61 -12.39 -9.70
N ASN A 183 -2.19 -12.73 -8.56
CA ASN A 183 -1.52 -12.73 -7.28
C ASN A 183 -2.00 -13.85 -6.37
#